data_AF-A0A6A0A0B9-F1
#
_entry.id   AF-A0A6A0A0B9-F1
#
_cell.length_a   1.000
_cell.length_b   1.000
_cell.length_c   1.000
_cell.angle_alpha   90.00
_cell.angle_beta   90.00
_cell.angle_gamma   90.00
#
_symmetry.space_group_name_H-M   'P 1'
#
loop_
_entity.id
_entity.type
_entity.pdbx_description
1 polymer ?
#
loop_
_entity_poly.entity_id
_entity_poly.type
_entity_poly.pdbx_seq_one_letter_code
_entity_poly.pdbx_strand_id
1 'polypeptide(L)'
;MSVGLPCGLRCAQLARLVAENIFTIDAKFWLRVATRNDSAATGEEKARLKGMADTVLVLVNTVLRKTEQQLSDSSKLLQEILKSAADAKGEWYLPLTASQVQSIRAALDRNSDRLDEALLSNAFAWIRKCSEDGFDTMVALIQKVLQLYAAKQLQAPEAAGVDADVNKVVYAEEVEWAGLIRQLAESGSITEPAFMEALQEAAGTLY
;
A
#
# COMPACT_ATOMS: atom_id res chain seq x y z
N MET A 1 -11.47 -42.67 19.24
CA MET A 1 -10.22 -42.42 18.49
C MET A 1 -10.17 -40.94 18.15
N SER A 2 -9.47 -40.12 18.94
CA SER A 2 -9.23 -38.73 18.57
C SER A 2 -8.05 -38.71 17.61
N VAL A 3 -8.33 -38.39 16.34
CA VAL A 3 -7.27 -38.15 15.37
C VAL A 3 -6.63 -36.81 15.74
N GLY A 4 -5.54 -36.87 16.51
CA GLY A 4 -4.77 -35.69 16.90
C GLY A 4 -4.18 -35.05 15.64
N LEU A 5 -4.66 -33.87 15.29
CA LEU A 5 -4.08 -33.06 14.21
C LEU A 5 -2.59 -32.81 14.47
N PRO A 6 -1.72 -32.82 13.43
CA PRO A 6 -0.30 -32.53 13.56
C PRO A 6 -0.08 -31.20 14.30
N CYS A 7 0.92 -31.16 15.18
CA CYS A 7 1.21 -29.99 16.04
C CYS A 7 1.31 -28.68 15.24
N GLY A 8 1.88 -28.72 14.02
CA GLY A 8 2.02 -27.56 13.14
C GLY A 8 0.70 -26.97 12.61
N LEU A 9 -0.32 -27.80 12.35
CA LEU A 9 -1.63 -27.34 11.87
C LEU A 9 -2.41 -26.57 12.95
N ARG A 10 -2.25 -26.97 14.22
CA ARG A 10 -2.89 -26.30 15.37
C ARG A 10 -2.28 -24.92 15.65
N CYS A 11 -0.96 -24.78 15.51
CA CYS A 11 -0.28 -23.50 15.66
C CYS A 11 -0.67 -22.51 14.55
N ALA A 12 -0.74 -22.96 13.29
CA ALA A 12 -1.16 -22.12 12.17
C ALA A 12 -2.63 -21.66 12.31
N GLN A 13 -3.51 -22.56 12.78
CA GLN A 13 -4.92 -22.24 13.02
C GLN A 13 -5.07 -21.22 14.17
N LEU A 14 -4.30 -21.35 15.25
CA LEU A 14 -4.32 -20.38 16.35
C LEU A 14 -3.81 -19.01 15.89
N ALA A 15 -2.71 -18.96 15.12
CA ALA A 15 -2.18 -17.72 14.57
C ALA A 15 -3.22 -16.99 13.70
N ARG A 16 -3.93 -17.73 12.84
CA ARG A 16 -5.01 -17.21 12.02
C ARG A 16 -6.17 -16.66 12.87
N LEU A 17 -6.63 -17.42 13.85
CA LEU A 17 -7.71 -17.00 14.74
C LEU A 17 -7.36 -15.73 15.53
N VAL A 18 -6.12 -15.62 16.00
CA VAL A 18 -5.63 -14.42 16.70
C VAL A 18 -5.63 -13.21 15.75
N ALA A 19 -5.15 -13.37 14.51
CA ALA A 19 -5.12 -12.28 13.53
C ALA A 19 -6.53 -11.80 13.15
N GLU A 20 -7.46 -12.72 12.88
CA GLU A 20 -8.85 -12.41 12.51
C GLU A 20 -9.63 -11.73 13.65
N ASN A 21 -9.25 -11.99 14.91
CA ASN A 21 -9.96 -11.51 16.09
C ASN A 21 -9.16 -10.50 16.90
N ILE A 22 -8.09 -9.91 16.36
CA ILE A 22 -7.11 -9.13 17.15
C ILE A 22 -7.74 -7.95 17.91
N PHE A 23 -8.74 -7.27 17.31
CA PHE A 23 -9.47 -6.18 17.96
C PHE A 23 -10.35 -6.63 19.13
N THR A 24 -10.68 -7.92 19.22
CA THR A 24 -11.49 -8.49 20.31
C THR A 24 -10.64 -9.00 21.48
N ILE A 25 -9.31 -9.06 21.31
CA ILE A 25 -8.33 -9.45 22.33
C ILE A 25 -8.00 -8.21 23.16
N ASP A 26 -8.95 -7.81 23.99
CA ASP A 26 -8.88 -6.63 24.84
C ASP A 26 -8.63 -6.98 26.33
N ALA A 27 -8.64 -5.99 27.21
CA ALA A 27 -8.50 -6.19 28.65
C ALA A 27 -9.54 -7.19 29.23
N LYS A 28 -10.76 -7.24 28.68
CA LYS A 28 -11.80 -8.18 29.13
C LYS A 28 -11.47 -9.60 28.69
N PHE A 29 -10.86 -9.82 27.53
CA PHE A 29 -10.34 -11.13 27.14
C PHE A 29 -9.34 -11.66 28.18
N TRP A 30 -8.35 -10.86 28.54
CA TRP A 30 -7.34 -11.26 29.53
C TRP A 30 -7.96 -11.50 30.91
N LEU A 31 -8.94 -10.70 31.31
CA LEU A 31 -9.68 -10.91 32.54
C LEU A 31 -10.45 -12.26 32.52
N ARG A 32 -11.11 -12.61 31.41
CA ARG A 32 -11.79 -13.91 31.26
C ARG A 32 -10.81 -15.07 31.36
N VAL A 33 -9.61 -14.93 30.78
CA VAL A 33 -8.56 -15.95 30.86
C VAL A 33 -8.07 -16.10 32.32
N ALA A 34 -7.84 -14.99 33.02
CA ALA A 34 -7.44 -14.99 34.43
C ALA A 34 -8.50 -15.64 35.32
N THR A 35 -9.78 -15.26 35.20
CA THR A 35 -10.88 -15.85 35.98
C THR A 35 -11.02 -17.36 35.75
N ARG A 36 -10.84 -17.82 34.50
CA ARG A 36 -10.86 -19.25 34.17
C ARG A 36 -9.66 -19.98 34.76
N ASN A 37 -8.49 -19.35 34.77
CA ASN A 37 -7.30 -19.90 35.40
C ASN A 37 -7.46 -20.02 36.93
N ASP A 38 -8.09 -19.05 37.58
CA ASP A 38 -8.36 -19.09 39.03
C ASP A 38 -9.37 -20.18 39.40
N SER A 39 -10.37 -20.40 38.53
CA SER A 39 -11.43 -21.41 38.70
C SER A 39 -11.03 -22.82 38.26
N ALA A 40 -9.84 -23.02 37.69
CA ALA A 40 -9.38 -24.30 37.20
C ALA A 40 -9.08 -25.28 38.36
N ALA A 41 -9.58 -26.51 38.23
CA ALA A 41 -9.58 -27.49 39.31
C ALA A 41 -8.21 -28.17 39.53
N THR A 42 -7.36 -28.18 38.50
CA THR A 42 -6.08 -28.90 38.51
C THR A 42 -4.91 -28.00 38.11
N GLY A 43 -3.71 -28.32 38.61
CA GLY A 43 -2.48 -27.63 38.20
C GLY A 43 -2.17 -27.79 36.71
N GLU A 44 -2.54 -28.93 36.11
CA GLU A 44 -2.38 -29.19 34.68
C GLU A 44 -3.28 -28.27 33.83
N GLU A 45 -4.54 -28.07 34.24
CA GLU A 45 -5.46 -27.16 33.56
C GLU A 45 -5.00 -25.70 33.66
N LYS A 46 -4.49 -25.29 34.82
CA LYS A 46 -3.85 -23.97 35.02
C LYS A 46 -2.65 -23.79 34.10
N ALA A 47 -1.76 -24.78 34.03
CA ALA A 47 -0.60 -24.75 33.15
C ALA A 47 -0.99 -24.64 31.66
N ARG A 48 -2.03 -25.37 31.24
CA ARG A 48 -2.55 -25.32 29.87
C ARG A 48 -3.14 -23.96 29.52
N LEU A 49 -3.96 -23.38 30.40
CA LEU A 49 -4.56 -22.05 30.20
C LEU A 49 -3.49 -20.97 30.13
N LYS A 50 -2.49 -21.03 31.02
CA LYS A 50 -1.35 -20.13 31.00
C LYS A 50 -0.55 -20.24 29.70
N GLY A 51 -0.19 -21.46 29.27
CA GLY A 51 0.57 -21.67 28.04
C GLY A 51 -0.18 -21.19 26.78
N MET A 52 -1.50 -21.35 26.75
CA MET A 52 -2.35 -20.78 25.69
C MET A 52 -2.30 -19.24 25.72
N ALA A 53 -2.46 -18.64 26.90
CA ALA A 53 -2.43 -17.18 27.06
C ALA A 53 -1.08 -16.59 26.62
N ASP A 54 0.02 -17.22 27.03
CA ASP A 54 1.39 -16.84 26.64
C ASP A 54 1.56 -16.92 25.11
N THR A 55 1.05 -17.99 24.48
CA THR A 55 1.09 -18.15 23.02
C THR A 55 0.28 -17.07 22.30
N VAL A 56 -0.94 -16.77 22.77
CA VAL A 56 -1.78 -15.71 22.21
C VAL A 56 -1.09 -14.35 22.35
N LEU A 57 -0.46 -14.07 23.50
CA LEU A 57 0.25 -12.82 23.73
C LEU A 57 1.44 -12.65 22.76
N VAL A 58 2.22 -13.72 22.54
CA VAL A 58 3.31 -13.70 21.55
C VAL A 58 2.79 -13.43 20.15
N LEU A 59 1.67 -14.04 19.76
CA LEU A 59 1.06 -13.83 18.44
C LEU A 59 0.54 -12.39 18.27
N VAL A 60 -0.18 -11.85 19.25
CA VAL A 60 -0.65 -10.45 19.23
C VAL A 60 0.54 -9.48 19.11
N ASN A 61 1.59 -9.67 19.92
CA ASN A 61 2.79 -8.84 19.85
C ASN A 61 3.50 -8.95 18.48
N THR A 62 3.49 -10.13 17.88
CA THR A 62 4.07 -10.36 16.55
C THR A 62 3.29 -9.60 15.47
N VAL A 63 1.96 -9.66 15.51
CA VAL A 63 1.11 -8.91 14.57
C VAL A 63 1.32 -7.41 14.75
N LEU A 64 1.31 -6.91 15.99
CA LEU A 64 1.54 -5.51 16.30
C LEU A 64 2.89 -5.01 15.75
N ARG A 65 3.98 -5.74 16.06
CA ARG A 65 5.31 -5.41 15.54
C ARG A 65 5.37 -5.44 14.02
N LYS A 66 4.69 -6.39 13.38
CA LYS A 66 4.65 -6.49 11.91
C LYS A 66 3.92 -5.28 11.30
N THR A 67 2.82 -4.84 11.91
CA THR A 67 2.09 -3.64 11.47
C THR A 67 2.92 -2.38 11.66
N GLU A 68 3.57 -2.21 12.81
CA GLU A 68 4.48 -1.09 13.08
C GLU A 68 5.65 -1.06 12.08
N GLN A 69 6.23 -2.23 11.79
CA GLN A 69 7.29 -2.40 10.83
C GLN A 69 6.81 -2.03 9.41
N GLN A 70 5.64 -2.51 8.99
CA GLN A 70 5.06 -2.16 7.68
C GLN A 70 4.84 -0.65 7.55
N LEU A 71 4.28 0.00 8.58
CA LEU A 71 4.10 1.46 8.59
C LEU A 71 5.45 2.20 8.47
N SER A 72 6.47 1.73 9.19
CA SER A 72 7.83 2.29 9.13
C SER A 72 8.45 2.10 7.73
N ASP A 73 8.30 0.92 7.15
CA ASP A 73 8.91 0.57 5.87
C ASP A 73 8.23 1.27 4.70
N SER A 74 6.90 1.41 4.71
CA SER A 74 6.17 2.22 3.71
C SER A 74 6.50 3.71 3.84
N SER A 75 6.71 4.21 5.06
CA SER A 75 7.19 5.61 5.26
C SER A 75 8.60 5.82 4.71
N LYS A 76 9.51 4.87 4.93
CA LYS A 76 10.87 4.92 4.35
C LYS A 76 10.84 4.83 2.82
N LEU A 77 9.96 3.99 2.28
CA LEU A 77 9.77 3.87 0.83
C LEU A 77 9.31 5.20 0.22
N LEU A 78 8.32 5.87 0.83
CA LEU A 78 7.89 7.19 0.36
C LEU A 78 9.06 8.20 0.38
N GLN A 79 9.87 8.19 1.45
CA GLN A 79 11.07 9.04 1.51
C GLN A 79 12.10 8.72 0.42
N GLU A 80 12.31 7.43 0.12
CA GLU A 80 13.21 6.98 -0.93
C GLU A 80 12.76 7.49 -2.30
N ILE A 81 11.47 7.38 -2.61
CA ILE A 81 10.88 7.88 -3.86
C ILE A 81 10.98 9.41 -3.95
N LEU A 82 10.70 10.14 -2.86
CA LEU A 82 10.82 11.60 -2.86
C LEU A 82 12.28 12.04 -3.07
N LYS A 83 13.24 11.36 -2.43
CA LYS A 83 14.67 11.65 -2.56
C LYS A 83 15.21 11.36 -3.96
N SER A 84 14.64 10.41 -4.71
CA SER A 84 15.12 10.13 -6.07
C SER A 84 14.91 11.32 -7.01
N ALA A 85 13.94 12.18 -6.74
CA ALA A 85 13.70 13.41 -7.49
C ALA A 85 14.56 14.60 -7.03
N ALA A 86 15.33 14.46 -5.95
CA ALA A 86 16.20 15.54 -5.52
C ALA A 86 17.43 15.64 -6.44
N ASP A 87 17.89 16.86 -6.71
CA ASP A 87 19.12 17.07 -7.46
C ASP A 87 20.37 16.75 -6.60
N ALA A 88 21.57 17.02 -7.14
CA ALA A 88 22.82 16.78 -6.41
C ALA A 88 22.97 17.60 -5.11
N LYS A 89 22.18 18.67 -4.94
CA LYS A 89 22.15 19.51 -3.74
C LYS A 89 21.02 19.13 -2.78
N GLY A 90 20.18 18.17 -3.14
CA GLY A 90 19.01 17.78 -2.36
C GLY A 90 17.78 18.66 -2.62
N GLU A 91 17.75 19.42 -3.71
CA GLU A 91 16.65 20.34 -4.05
C GLU A 91 15.65 19.73 -5.02
N TRP A 92 14.39 20.13 -4.86
CA TRP A 92 13.31 19.88 -5.81
C TRP A 92 12.93 21.18 -6.51
N TYR A 93 12.60 21.09 -7.80
CA TYR A 93 12.13 22.24 -8.58
C TYR A 93 10.67 21.99 -8.94
N LEU A 94 9.80 22.98 -8.75
CA LEU A 94 8.39 22.87 -9.11
C LEU A 94 8.05 23.93 -10.17
N PRO A 95 7.53 23.53 -11.35
CA PRO A 95 7.28 22.15 -11.80
C PRO A 95 8.58 21.32 -11.92
N LEU A 96 8.47 20.00 -11.71
CA LEU A 96 9.62 19.09 -11.80
C LEU A 96 10.22 19.09 -13.21
N THR A 97 11.55 19.00 -13.27
CA THR A 97 12.24 18.80 -14.54
C THR A 97 11.98 17.38 -15.06
N ALA A 98 12.10 17.18 -16.39
CA ALA A 98 11.94 15.87 -17.02
C ALA A 98 12.86 14.80 -16.38
N SER A 99 14.09 15.17 -16.00
CA SER A 99 14.99 14.27 -15.29
C SER A 99 14.49 13.87 -13.90
N GLN A 100 13.87 14.80 -13.15
CA GLN A 100 13.32 14.48 -11.82
C GLN A 100 12.08 13.58 -11.92
N VAL A 101 11.23 13.83 -12.93
CA VAL A 101 10.10 12.93 -13.24
C VAL A 101 10.60 11.54 -13.59
N GLN A 102 11.62 11.42 -14.45
CA GLN A 102 12.20 10.13 -14.83
C GLN A 102 12.82 9.40 -13.63
N SER A 103 13.47 10.12 -12.71
CA SER A 103 14.01 9.52 -11.49
C SER A 103 12.93 8.98 -10.56
N ILE A 104 11.79 9.67 -10.43
CA ILE A 104 10.64 9.15 -9.66
C ILE A 104 10.09 7.89 -10.34
N ARG A 105 9.88 7.90 -11.66
CA ARG A 105 9.40 6.72 -12.40
C ARG A 105 10.31 5.52 -12.18
N ALA A 106 11.62 5.71 -12.30
CA ALA A 106 12.60 4.65 -12.05
C ALA A 106 12.59 4.14 -10.60
N ALA A 107 12.35 5.01 -9.62
CA ALA A 107 12.21 4.61 -8.22
C ALA A 107 10.93 3.80 -7.96
N LEU A 108 9.81 4.19 -8.59
CA LEU A 108 8.56 3.45 -8.56
C LEU A 108 8.74 2.07 -9.22
N ASP A 109 9.40 2.00 -10.37
CA ASP A 109 9.67 0.73 -11.06
C ASP A 109 10.54 -0.21 -10.22
N ARG A 110 11.61 0.31 -9.62
CA ARG A 110 12.51 -0.46 -8.74
C ARG A 110 11.80 -1.04 -7.52
N ASN A 111 10.78 -0.35 -7.02
CA ASN A 111 10.05 -0.73 -5.81
C ASN A 111 8.67 -1.31 -6.11
N SER A 112 8.40 -1.77 -7.33
CA SER A 112 7.07 -2.22 -7.79
C SER A 112 6.42 -3.26 -6.86
N ASP A 113 7.20 -4.13 -6.24
CA ASP A 113 6.77 -5.16 -5.29
C ASP A 113 6.32 -4.62 -3.92
N ARG A 114 6.67 -3.36 -3.62
CA ARG A 114 6.42 -2.69 -2.34
C ARG A 114 5.45 -1.52 -2.47
N LEU A 115 4.92 -1.25 -3.66
CA LEU A 115 3.92 -0.19 -3.88
C LEU A 115 2.53 -0.70 -3.48
N ASP A 116 2.24 -0.70 -2.18
CA ASP A 116 0.99 -1.17 -1.59
C ASP A 116 0.08 -0.04 -1.08
N GLU A 117 -1.09 -0.41 -0.58
CA GLU A 117 -2.06 0.53 0.01
C GLU A 117 -1.47 1.30 1.22
N ALA A 118 -0.50 0.71 1.92
CA ALA A 118 0.17 1.37 3.03
C ALA A 118 1.06 2.54 2.56
N LEU A 119 1.65 2.46 1.37
CA LEU A 119 2.31 3.60 0.74
C LEU A 119 1.33 4.75 0.47
N LEU A 120 0.15 4.45 -0.10
CA LEU A 120 -0.89 5.43 -0.39
C LEU A 120 -1.40 6.11 0.87
N SER A 121 -1.72 5.31 1.90
CA SER A 121 -2.15 5.81 3.20
C SER A 121 -1.12 6.75 3.82
N ASN A 122 0.17 6.42 3.73
CA ASN A 122 1.25 7.29 4.21
C ASN A 122 1.37 8.58 3.39
N ALA A 123 1.26 8.51 2.06
CA ALA A 123 1.31 9.69 1.20
C ALA A 123 0.18 10.68 1.52
N PHE A 124 -1.06 10.21 1.70
CA PHE A 124 -2.18 11.06 2.11
C PHE A 124 -2.00 11.65 3.51
N ALA A 125 -1.50 10.86 4.46
CA ALA A 125 -1.20 11.35 5.81
C ALA A 125 -0.13 12.47 5.77
N TRP A 126 0.91 12.31 4.94
CA TRP A 126 1.95 13.31 4.75
C TRP A 126 1.43 14.57 4.05
N ILE A 127 0.60 14.43 3.01
CA ILE A 127 -0.06 15.58 2.36
C ILE A 127 -0.84 16.39 3.38
N ARG A 128 -1.68 15.74 4.19
CA ARG A 128 -2.48 16.41 5.21
C ARG A 128 -1.59 17.17 6.20
N LYS A 129 -0.56 16.50 6.73
CA LYS A 129 0.38 17.13 7.66
C LYS A 129 1.12 18.31 7.04
N CYS A 130 1.66 18.16 5.82
CA CYS A 130 2.37 19.23 5.13
C CYS A 130 1.44 20.41 4.82
N SER A 131 0.18 20.14 4.49
CA SER A 131 -0.84 21.16 4.28
C SER A 131 -1.15 21.93 5.57
N GLU A 132 -1.31 21.22 6.70
CA GLU A 132 -1.50 21.82 8.03
C GLU A 132 -0.28 22.67 8.46
N ASP A 133 0.93 22.24 8.10
CA ASP A 133 2.20 22.92 8.43
C ASP A 133 2.58 24.04 7.42
N GLY A 134 1.82 24.24 6.34
CA GLY A 134 2.08 25.25 5.30
C GLY A 134 3.22 24.91 4.33
N PHE A 135 3.58 23.63 4.18
CA PHE A 135 4.59 23.14 3.25
C PHE A 135 4.00 22.80 1.87
N ASP A 136 3.49 23.81 1.18
CA ASP A 136 2.79 23.66 -0.12
C ASP A 136 3.66 23.00 -1.20
N THR A 137 4.98 23.26 -1.21
CA THR A 137 5.91 22.62 -2.15
C THR A 137 6.03 21.12 -1.91
N MET A 138 6.00 20.68 -0.65
CA MET A 138 6.03 19.26 -0.30
C MET A 138 4.70 18.58 -0.68
N VAL A 139 3.57 19.27 -0.47
CA VAL A 139 2.25 18.80 -0.92
C VAL A 139 2.25 18.55 -2.43
N ALA A 140 2.68 19.54 -3.21
CA ALA A 140 2.75 19.43 -4.67
C ALA A 140 3.68 18.30 -5.14
N LEU A 141 4.83 18.11 -4.46
CA LEU A 141 5.75 17.02 -4.77
C LEU A 141 5.11 15.64 -4.52
N ILE A 142 4.46 15.44 -3.36
CA ILE A 142 3.81 14.17 -3.04
C ILE A 142 2.64 13.90 -3.99
N GLN A 143 1.84 14.92 -4.33
CA GLN A 143 0.79 14.80 -5.33
C GLN A 143 1.35 14.37 -6.69
N LYS A 144 2.49 14.94 -7.11
CA LYS A 144 3.14 14.54 -8.35
C LYS A 144 3.63 13.09 -8.31
N VAL A 145 4.17 12.62 -7.17
CA VAL A 145 4.51 11.20 -6.98
C VAL A 145 3.27 10.31 -7.10
N LEU A 146 2.14 10.70 -6.49
CA LEU A 146 0.88 9.95 -6.59
C LEU A 146 0.34 9.89 -8.02
N GLN A 147 0.45 10.97 -8.78
CA GLN A 147 0.08 10.99 -10.21
C GLN A 147 0.94 10.00 -11.01
N LEU A 148 2.25 9.98 -10.80
CA LEU A 148 3.17 9.07 -11.47
C LEU A 148 2.95 7.61 -11.06
N TYR A 149 2.60 7.38 -9.79
CA TYR A 149 2.17 6.08 -9.30
C TYR A 149 0.87 5.61 -9.97
N ALA A 150 -0.15 6.48 -10.07
CA ALA A 150 -1.41 6.15 -10.72
C ALA A 150 -1.21 5.83 -12.20
N ALA A 151 -0.41 6.63 -12.91
CA ALA A 151 -0.04 6.35 -14.29
C ALA A 151 0.64 4.97 -14.42
N LYS A 152 1.50 4.61 -13.46
CA LYS A 152 2.11 3.28 -13.39
C LYS A 152 1.09 2.15 -13.28
N GLN A 153 0.16 2.27 -12.34
CA GLN A 153 -0.83 1.22 -12.08
C GLN A 153 -1.87 1.08 -13.20
N LEU A 154 -2.16 2.15 -13.91
CA LEU A 154 -3.06 2.14 -15.07
C LEU A 154 -2.42 1.58 -16.35
N GLN A 155 -1.12 1.26 -16.33
CA GLN A 155 -0.46 0.72 -17.52
C GLN A 155 -0.92 -0.70 -17.82
N ALA A 156 -1.41 -0.91 -19.04
CA ALA A 156 -1.55 -2.25 -19.60
C ALA A 156 -0.26 -2.63 -20.37
N PRO A 157 0.59 -3.57 -19.90
CA PRO A 157 1.90 -3.85 -20.51
C PRO A 157 1.83 -4.42 -21.93
N GLU A 158 0.72 -5.09 -22.27
CA GLU A 158 0.47 -5.72 -23.57
C GLU A 158 -0.56 -4.94 -24.41
N ALA A 159 -0.76 -3.66 -24.10
CA ALA A 159 -1.74 -2.82 -24.76
C ALA A 159 -1.48 -2.68 -26.28
N ALA A 160 -2.54 -2.83 -27.06
CA ALA A 160 -2.53 -2.59 -28.51
C ALA A 160 -3.73 -1.72 -28.90
N GLY A 161 -3.62 -1.01 -30.03
CA GLY A 161 -4.70 -0.14 -30.50
C GLY A 161 -5.04 0.96 -29.49
N VAL A 162 -6.33 1.08 -29.17
CA VAL A 162 -6.90 2.09 -28.26
C VAL A 162 -6.22 2.09 -26.89
N ASP A 163 -5.93 0.92 -26.33
CA ASP A 163 -5.28 0.79 -25.01
C ASP A 163 -3.85 1.33 -25.03
N ALA A 164 -3.14 1.16 -26.16
CA ALA A 164 -1.78 1.69 -26.31
C ALA A 164 -1.79 3.22 -26.38
N ASP A 165 -2.84 3.79 -26.96
CA ASP A 165 -3.03 5.24 -27.05
C ASP A 165 -3.48 5.84 -25.70
N VAL A 166 -4.35 5.15 -24.96
CA VAL A 166 -4.67 5.49 -23.56
C VAL A 166 -3.41 5.46 -22.70
N ASN A 167 -2.60 4.40 -22.79
CA ASN A 167 -1.33 4.30 -22.10
C ASN A 167 -0.42 5.51 -22.40
N LYS A 168 -0.29 5.92 -23.68
CA LYS A 168 0.53 7.09 -24.05
C LYS A 168 0.03 8.35 -23.35
N VAL A 169 -1.28 8.61 -23.35
CA VAL A 169 -1.85 9.81 -22.74
C VAL A 169 -1.69 9.79 -21.22
N VAL A 170 -2.04 8.68 -20.57
CA VAL A 170 -1.95 8.52 -19.11
C VAL A 170 -0.50 8.64 -18.61
N TYR A 171 0.47 8.20 -19.40
CA TYR A 171 1.89 8.32 -19.07
C TYR A 171 2.50 9.67 -19.36
N ALA A 172 1.90 10.49 -20.23
CA ALA A 172 2.45 11.77 -20.60
C ALA A 172 2.32 12.81 -19.48
N GLU A 173 3.15 13.84 -19.50
CA GLU A 173 2.99 14.98 -18.61
C GLU A 173 1.78 15.82 -19.02
N GLU A 174 1.14 16.50 -18.06
CA GLU A 174 -0.10 17.28 -18.28
C GLU A 174 0.02 18.26 -19.46
N VAL A 175 1.19 18.89 -19.61
CA VAL A 175 1.48 19.83 -20.70
C VAL A 175 1.43 19.18 -22.09
N GLU A 176 1.65 17.88 -22.18
CA GLU A 176 1.68 17.10 -23.42
C GLU A 176 0.28 16.56 -23.79
N TRP A 177 -0.64 16.48 -22.83
CA TRP A 177 -1.96 15.85 -23.01
C TRP A 177 -2.75 16.48 -24.16
N ALA A 178 -2.85 17.80 -24.21
CA ALA A 178 -3.62 18.49 -25.24
C ALA A 178 -3.07 18.21 -26.66
N GLY A 179 -1.76 18.11 -26.81
CA GLY A 179 -1.11 17.78 -28.08
C GLY A 179 -1.35 16.33 -28.49
N LEU A 180 -1.14 15.40 -27.56
CA LEU A 180 -1.34 13.97 -27.80
C LEU A 180 -2.80 13.64 -28.11
N ILE A 181 -3.75 14.14 -27.33
CA ILE A 181 -5.18 13.91 -27.54
C ILE A 181 -5.61 14.45 -28.91
N ARG A 182 -5.14 15.65 -29.29
CA ARG A 182 -5.45 16.23 -30.61
C ARG A 182 -4.86 15.39 -31.74
N GLN A 183 -3.61 14.95 -31.62
CA GLN A 183 -2.97 14.09 -32.62
C GLN A 183 -3.71 12.75 -32.78
N LEU A 184 -4.12 12.14 -31.67
CA LEU A 184 -4.88 10.89 -31.68
C LEU A 184 -6.25 11.07 -32.33
N ALA A 185 -6.95 12.16 -32.02
CA ALA A 185 -8.24 12.50 -32.64
C ALA A 185 -8.10 12.76 -34.16
N GLU A 186 -7.07 13.51 -34.57
CA GLU A 186 -6.81 13.82 -36.00
C GLU A 186 -6.40 12.59 -36.81
N SER A 187 -5.72 11.63 -36.19
CA SER A 187 -5.36 10.37 -36.85
C SER A 187 -6.56 9.45 -37.12
N GLY A 188 -7.71 9.72 -36.51
CA GLY A 188 -8.89 8.85 -36.57
C GLY A 188 -8.70 7.49 -35.88
N SER A 189 -7.60 7.30 -35.15
CA SER A 189 -7.24 6.03 -34.51
C SER A 189 -8.09 5.74 -33.27
N ILE A 190 -8.75 6.76 -32.71
CA ILE A 190 -9.52 6.64 -31.47
C ILE A 190 -10.77 7.53 -31.50
N THR A 191 -11.89 7.01 -30.99
CA THR A 191 -13.11 7.79 -30.76
C THR A 191 -13.24 8.10 -29.26
N GLU A 192 -13.92 9.19 -28.90
CA GLU A 192 -14.16 9.54 -27.49
C GLU A 192 -14.82 8.39 -26.71
N PRO A 193 -15.87 7.69 -27.22
CA PRO A 193 -16.44 6.54 -26.53
C PRO A 193 -15.44 5.41 -26.30
N ALA A 194 -14.65 5.06 -27.31
CA ALA A 194 -13.66 3.98 -27.20
C ALA A 194 -12.52 4.32 -26.23
N PHE A 195 -12.06 5.58 -26.22
CA PHE A 195 -11.08 6.06 -25.24
C PHE A 195 -11.62 5.98 -23.81
N MET A 196 -12.86 6.43 -23.59
CA MET A 196 -13.48 6.41 -22.27
C MET A 196 -13.73 5.00 -21.77
N GLU A 197 -14.15 4.08 -22.64
CA GLU A 197 -14.31 2.66 -22.32
C GLU A 197 -12.98 2.02 -21.91
N ALA A 198 -11.92 2.19 -22.71
CA ALA A 198 -10.59 1.68 -22.39
C ALA A 198 -10.01 2.28 -21.08
N LEU A 199 -10.23 3.57 -20.84
CA LEU A 199 -9.83 4.21 -19.57
C LEU A 199 -10.61 3.65 -18.37
N GLN A 200 -11.91 3.41 -18.52
CA GLN A 200 -12.74 2.80 -17.48
C GLN A 200 -12.30 1.36 -17.20
N GLU A 201 -11.97 0.60 -18.24
CA GLU A 201 -11.50 -0.78 -18.10
C GLU A 201 -10.16 -0.83 -17.35
N ALA A 202 -9.20 0.02 -17.74
CA ALA A 202 -7.91 0.16 -17.06
C ALA A 202 -8.06 0.56 -15.57
N ALA A 203 -9.01 1.46 -15.26
CA ALA A 203 -9.31 1.85 -13.88
C ALA A 203 -10.06 0.75 -13.10
N GLY A 204 -10.91 -0.04 -13.78
CA GLY A 204 -11.70 -1.13 -13.20
C GLY A 204 -10.85 -2.32 -12.77
N THR A 205 -9.73 -2.58 -13.43
CA THR A 205 -8.76 -3.63 -13.06
C THR A 205 -8.00 -3.37 -11.76
N LEU A 206 -8.18 -2.21 -11.13
CA LEU A 206 -7.51 -1.85 -9.86
C LEU A 206 -8.26 -2.33 -8.60
N TYR A 207 -9.37 -3.08 -8.74
CA TYR A 207 -10.19 -3.61 -7.65
C TYR A 207 -10.27 -5.15 -7.63
#